data_AF-A0A4Y2QP05-F1
#
_entry.id   AF-A0A4Y2QP05-F1
#
_cell.length_a   1.000
_cell.length_b   1.000
_cell.length_c   1.000
_cell.angle_alpha   90.00
_cell.angle_beta   90.00
_cell.angle_gamma   90.00
#
_symmetry.space_group_name_H-M   'P 1'
#
loop_
_entity.id
_entity.type
_entity.pdbx_description
1 polymer ?
#
loop_
_entity_poly.entity_id
_entity_poly.type
_entity_poly.pdbx_seq_one_letter_code
_entity_poly.pdbx_strand_id
1 'polypeptide(L)'
;MAYRAMPLENGFSPSELLMGRRINTTLPVSKTQLQLYSMNKKVLKAKEERRIEGQKSNYDKHHGVRNLDELDPGQNIWITDRRVTGKVLQKTPYPRSYLVQSGKRVYRRNRKHLIPSPDFHPEPESEDEFDVAGYQHSPHCWHQNHKFLSTSG
;
A
#
# COMPACT_ATOMS: atom_id res chain seq x y z
N MET A 1 25.08 -3.53 -3.48
CA MET A 1 25.39 -4.90 -3.96
C MET A 1 25.14 -5.99 -2.90
N ALA A 2 25.35 -5.75 -1.60
CA ALA A 2 25.29 -6.79 -0.55
C ALA A 2 23.97 -7.59 -0.48
N TYR A 3 22.81 -6.92 -0.47
CA TYR A 3 21.51 -7.57 -0.28
C TYR A 3 21.21 -8.72 -1.27
N ARG A 4 21.72 -8.61 -2.51
CA ARG A 4 21.48 -9.60 -3.58
C ARG A 4 22.25 -10.91 -3.40
N ALA A 5 23.36 -10.88 -2.66
CA ALA A 5 24.25 -12.02 -2.40
C ALA A 5 24.13 -12.56 -0.96
N MET A 6 23.36 -11.89 -0.10
CA MET A 6 23.15 -12.36 1.27
C MET A 6 22.16 -13.53 1.29
N PRO A 7 22.51 -14.66 1.94
CA PRO A 7 21.60 -15.79 2.07
C PRO A 7 20.43 -15.43 2.99
N LEU A 8 19.23 -15.87 2.61
CA LEU A 8 18.03 -15.83 3.44
C LEU A 8 18.05 -17.01 4.44
N GLU A 9 17.06 -17.08 5.35
CA GLU A 9 16.88 -18.22 6.28
C GLU A 9 16.74 -19.57 5.56
N ASN A 10 16.32 -19.55 4.29
CA ASN A 10 16.26 -20.75 3.46
C ASN A 10 17.65 -21.27 3.02
N GLY A 11 18.71 -20.45 3.16
CA GLY A 11 20.09 -20.77 2.81
C GLY A 11 20.54 -20.21 1.45
N PHE A 12 19.63 -19.60 0.69
CA PHE A 12 19.88 -19.09 -0.66
C PHE A 12 19.75 -17.56 -0.70
N SER A 13 20.61 -16.93 -1.49
CA SER A 13 20.50 -15.51 -1.77
C SER A 13 19.43 -15.21 -2.84
N PRO A 14 18.88 -13.99 -2.88
CA PRO A 14 17.91 -13.60 -3.92
C PRO A 14 18.41 -13.85 -5.35
N SER A 15 19.70 -13.63 -5.60
CA SER A 15 20.28 -13.87 -6.93
C SER A 15 20.38 -15.35 -7.28
N GLU A 16 20.69 -16.21 -6.30
CA GLU A 16 20.71 -17.66 -6.49
C GLU A 16 19.33 -18.21 -6.78
N LEU A 17 18.29 -17.71 -6.09
CA LEU A 17 16.91 -18.10 -6.35
C LEU A 17 16.44 -17.73 -7.76
N LEU A 18 16.91 -16.58 -8.26
CA LEU A 18 16.52 -16.07 -9.58
C LEU A 18 17.34 -16.71 -10.72
N MET A 19 18.65 -16.82 -10.55
CA MET A 19 19.58 -17.21 -11.63
C MET A 19 20.15 -18.62 -11.50
N GLY A 20 19.93 -19.32 -10.37
CA GLY A 20 20.48 -20.66 -10.15
C GLY A 20 22.00 -20.70 -10.02
N ARG A 21 22.65 -19.57 -9.68
CA ARG A 21 24.10 -19.41 -9.49
C ARG A 21 24.40 -18.23 -8.58
N ARG A 22 25.60 -18.18 -8.00
CA ARG A 22 26.08 -16.99 -7.28
C ARG A 22 26.52 -15.90 -8.25
N ILE A 23 26.31 -14.65 -7.85
CA ILE A 23 26.82 -13.48 -8.58
C ILE A 23 28.29 -13.24 -8.23
N ASN A 24 29.03 -12.68 -9.18
CA ASN A 24 30.38 -12.21 -8.92
C ASN A 24 30.30 -10.94 -8.07
N THR A 25 30.85 -10.98 -6.85
CA THR A 25 30.86 -9.86 -5.91
C THR A 25 32.28 -9.36 -5.69
N THR A 26 32.46 -8.24 -5.00
CA THR A 26 33.79 -7.70 -4.66
C THR A 26 34.63 -8.68 -3.83
N LEU A 27 33.99 -9.52 -3.02
CA LEU A 27 34.69 -10.58 -2.30
C LEU A 27 35.02 -11.73 -3.26
N PRO A 28 36.25 -12.27 -3.21
CA PRO A 28 36.64 -13.38 -4.06
C PRO A 28 35.83 -14.63 -3.71
N VAL A 29 35.24 -15.25 -4.73
CA VAL A 29 34.44 -16.47 -4.61
C VAL A 29 35.03 -17.52 -5.57
N SER A 30 34.95 -18.81 -5.21
CA SER A 30 35.45 -19.86 -6.09
C SER A 30 34.70 -19.88 -7.43
N LYS A 31 35.42 -20.12 -8.53
CA LYS A 31 34.83 -20.19 -9.89
C LYS A 31 33.74 -21.25 -10.02
N THR A 32 33.80 -22.30 -9.20
CA THR A 32 32.80 -23.37 -9.13
C THR A 32 31.44 -22.88 -8.63
N GLN A 33 31.39 -21.90 -7.72
CA GLN A 33 30.15 -21.34 -7.19
C GLN A 33 29.47 -20.35 -8.15
N LEU A 34 30.20 -19.86 -9.16
CA LEU A 34 29.67 -19.00 -10.22
C LEU A 34 28.96 -19.80 -11.34
N GLN A 35 29.09 -21.12 -11.33
CA GLN A 35 28.41 -22.02 -12.27
C GLN A 35 26.95 -22.24 -11.88
N LEU A 36 26.13 -22.53 -12.89
CA LEU A 36 24.74 -22.91 -12.68
C LEU A 36 24.66 -24.24 -11.95
N TYR A 37 23.78 -24.33 -10.95
CA TYR A 37 23.51 -25.58 -10.25
C TYR A 37 22.00 -25.82 -10.13
N SER A 38 21.60 -27.09 -10.23
CA SER A 38 20.19 -27.47 -10.18
C SER A 38 19.67 -27.36 -8.75
N MET A 39 18.69 -26.48 -8.56
CA MET A 39 18.03 -26.30 -7.27
C MET A 39 16.81 -27.17 -7.12
N ASN A 40 16.74 -27.89 -6.00
CA ASN A 40 15.58 -28.67 -5.61
C ASN A 40 14.43 -27.74 -5.19
N LYS A 41 13.75 -27.16 -6.19
CA LYS A 41 12.66 -26.19 -6.01
C LYS A 41 11.54 -26.71 -5.11
N LYS A 42 11.28 -28.03 -5.13
CA LYS A 42 10.26 -28.67 -4.27
C LYS A 42 10.59 -28.54 -2.78
N VAL A 43 11.82 -28.90 -2.40
CA VAL A 43 12.29 -28.81 -1.01
C VAL A 43 12.33 -27.36 -0.54
N LEU A 44 12.79 -26.46 -1.41
CA LEU A 44 12.87 -25.03 -1.12
C LEU A 44 11.47 -24.43 -0.88
N LYS A 45 10.51 -24.72 -1.75
CA LYS A 45 9.12 -24.28 -1.59
C LYS A 45 8.50 -24.78 -0.28
N ALA A 46 8.71 -26.06 0.06
CA ALA A 46 8.17 -26.63 1.31
C ALA A 46 8.79 -25.97 2.56
N LYS A 47 10.10 -25.67 2.54
CA LYS A 47 10.76 -24.92 3.63
C LYS A 47 10.20 -23.51 3.76
N GLU A 48 9.99 -22.83 2.64
CA GLU A 48 9.46 -21.46 2.60
C GLU A 48 8.00 -21.41 3.06
N GLU A 49 7.17 -22.35 2.63
CA GLU A 49 5.77 -22.46 3.04
C GLU A 49 5.64 -22.64 4.55
N ARG A 50 6.42 -23.56 5.14
CA ARG A 50 6.50 -23.74 6.59
C ARG A 50 6.94 -22.45 7.31
N ARG A 51 7.91 -21.72 6.75
CA ARG A 51 8.39 -20.45 7.31
C ARG A 51 7.29 -19.38 7.27
N ILE A 52 6.60 -19.23 6.14
CA ILE A 52 5.50 -18.27 5.96
C ILE A 52 4.34 -18.59 6.91
N GLU A 53 3.96 -19.86 7.03
CA GLU A 53 2.89 -20.29 7.94
C GLU A 53 3.28 -20.06 9.41
N GLY A 54 4.52 -20.37 9.79
CA GLY A 54 5.06 -20.07 11.12
C GLY A 54 5.02 -18.58 11.43
N GLN A 55 5.50 -17.74 10.51
CA GLN A 55 5.47 -16.29 10.67
C GLN A 55 4.05 -15.74 10.77
N LYS A 56 3.14 -16.21 9.91
CA LYS A 56 1.73 -15.84 9.95
C LYS A 56 1.12 -16.20 11.31
N SER A 57 1.26 -17.44 11.76
CA SER A 57 0.68 -17.88 13.03
C SER A 57 1.27 -17.15 14.23
N ASN A 58 2.57 -16.85 14.24
CA ASN A 58 3.21 -16.08 15.30
C ASN A 58 2.70 -14.64 15.33
N TYR A 59 2.58 -14.01 14.16
CA TYR A 59 2.02 -12.67 14.04
C TYR A 59 0.55 -12.63 14.50
N ASP A 60 -0.27 -13.58 14.03
CA ASP A 60 -1.69 -13.67 14.36
C ASP A 60 -1.91 -13.86 15.87
N LYS A 61 -1.08 -14.70 16.52
CA LYS A 61 -1.08 -14.89 17.98
C LYS A 61 -0.64 -13.64 18.73
N HIS A 62 0.48 -13.04 18.35
CA HIS A 62 1.06 -11.89 19.04
C HIS A 62 0.17 -10.64 18.94
N HIS A 63 -0.45 -10.42 17.78
CA HIS A 63 -1.30 -9.26 17.54
C HIS A 63 -2.80 -9.52 17.75
N GLY A 64 -3.17 -10.72 18.21
CA GLY A 64 -4.57 -11.10 18.43
C GLY A 64 -5.44 -10.85 17.21
N VAL A 65 -4.96 -11.22 16.01
CA VAL A 65 -5.63 -10.93 14.75
C VAL A 65 -6.98 -11.64 14.71
N ARG A 66 -8.06 -10.86 14.54
CA ARG A 66 -9.44 -11.35 14.42
C ARG A 66 -10.02 -10.97 13.07
N ASN A 67 -10.87 -11.84 12.52
CA ASN A 67 -11.70 -11.47 11.39
C ASN A 67 -12.82 -10.55 11.89
N LEU A 68 -12.96 -9.40 11.25
CA LEU A 68 -14.06 -8.46 11.53
C LEU A 68 -15.33 -8.95 10.85
N ASP A 69 -16.47 -8.71 11.49
CA ASP A 69 -17.79 -9.11 10.98
C ASP A 69 -18.05 -8.52 9.60
N GLU A 70 -18.77 -9.25 8.75
CA GLU A 70 -19.12 -8.73 7.43
C GLU A 70 -20.10 -7.54 7.55
N LEU A 71 -20.07 -6.65 6.56
CA LEU A 71 -20.98 -5.50 6.51
C LEU A 71 -22.00 -5.72 5.40
N ASP A 72 -23.26 -5.50 5.73
CA ASP A 72 -24.34 -5.63 4.77
C ASP A 72 -24.45 -4.37 3.91
N PRO A 73 -24.83 -4.52 2.62
CA PRO A 73 -25.25 -3.41 1.80
C PRO A 73 -26.29 -2.56 2.52
N GLY A 74 -26.04 -1.26 2.57
CA GLY A 74 -26.93 -0.28 3.17
C GLY A 74 -26.65 0.05 4.64
N GLN A 75 -25.68 -0.60 5.28
CA GLN A 75 -25.34 -0.28 6.66
C GLN A 75 -24.63 1.08 6.79
N ASN A 76 -25.01 1.86 7.80
CA ASN A 76 -24.36 3.11 8.16
C ASN A 76 -23.02 2.81 8.86
N ILE A 77 -21.98 3.50 8.40
CA ILE A 77 -20.61 3.28 8.84
C ILE A 77 -19.85 4.57 9.01
N TRP A 78 -18.93 4.57 9.96
CA TRP A 78 -17.89 5.58 10.12
C TRP A 78 -16.62 5.12 9.39
N ILE A 79 -16.13 5.95 8.47
CA ILE A 79 -14.89 5.73 7.72
C ILE A 79 -13.75 6.38 8.51
N THR A 80 -12.93 5.58 9.19
CA THR A 80 -11.90 6.09 10.10
C THR A 80 -10.77 6.85 9.41
N ASP A 81 -10.36 6.39 8.23
CA ASP A 81 -9.24 7.00 7.50
C ASP A 81 -9.56 8.39 6.94
N ARG A 82 -10.83 8.66 6.66
CA ARG A 82 -11.33 9.95 6.18
C ARG A 82 -12.06 10.76 7.23
N ARG A 83 -12.41 10.15 8.36
CA ARG A 83 -13.21 10.75 9.43
C ARG A 83 -14.54 11.31 8.90
N VAL A 84 -15.21 10.51 8.07
CA VAL A 84 -16.52 10.84 7.49
C VAL A 84 -17.50 9.68 7.68
N THR A 85 -18.78 10.00 7.76
CA THR A 85 -19.86 9.02 7.75
C THR A 85 -20.17 8.59 6.32
N GLY A 86 -20.74 7.40 6.18
CA GLY A 86 -21.15 6.87 4.90
C GLY A 86 -22.03 5.65 5.03
N LYS A 87 -22.33 5.05 3.87
CA LYS A 87 -23.17 3.86 3.74
C LYS A 87 -22.43 2.81 2.92
N VAL A 88 -22.53 1.55 3.33
CA VAL A 88 -21.97 0.44 2.55
C VAL A 88 -22.81 0.26 1.29
N LEU A 89 -22.17 0.19 0.13
CA LEU A 89 -22.84 -0.15 -1.12
C LEU A 89 -22.80 -1.65 -1.34
N GLN A 90 -21.61 -2.24 -1.31
CA GLN A 90 -21.43 -3.67 -1.53
C GLN A 90 -20.03 -4.15 -1.13
N LYS A 91 -19.91 -5.46 -0.91
CA LYS A 91 -18.64 -6.17 -0.79
C LYS A 91 -18.01 -6.35 -2.17
N THR A 92 -16.70 -6.14 -2.27
CA THR A 92 -15.96 -6.37 -3.53
C THR A 92 -15.52 -7.84 -3.66
N PRO A 93 -15.18 -8.34 -4.86
CA PRO A 93 -14.61 -9.68 -5.02
C PRO A 93 -13.25 -9.84 -4.32
N TYR A 94 -12.60 -8.73 -3.94
CA TYR A 94 -11.34 -8.73 -3.21
C TYR A 94 -11.60 -8.89 -1.70
N PRO A 95 -10.76 -9.67 -1.01
CA PRO A 95 -10.94 -9.93 0.41
C PRO A 95 -10.87 -8.63 1.23
N ARG A 96 -11.72 -8.54 2.27
CA ARG A 96 -11.75 -7.42 3.23
C ARG A 96 -11.99 -6.04 2.60
N SER A 97 -12.44 -5.94 1.35
CA SER A 97 -12.64 -4.67 0.65
C SER A 97 -14.13 -4.44 0.36
N TYR A 98 -14.57 -3.21 0.60
CA TYR A 98 -15.95 -2.75 0.44
C TYR A 98 -16.00 -1.49 -0.40
N LEU A 99 -17.08 -1.33 -1.15
CA LEU A 99 -17.48 -0.05 -1.73
C LEU A 99 -18.40 0.66 -0.75
N VAL A 100 -18.08 1.91 -0.45
CA VAL A 100 -18.82 2.75 0.49
C VAL A 100 -19.09 4.10 -0.14
N GLN A 101 -20.28 4.63 0.09
CA GLN A 101 -20.71 5.94 -0.37
C GLN A 101 -20.67 6.93 0.79
N SER A 102 -20.13 8.11 0.56
CA SER A 102 -20.16 9.23 1.49
C SER A 102 -20.43 10.49 0.67
N GLY A 103 -21.56 11.15 0.96
CA GLY A 103 -22.11 12.21 0.11
C GLY A 103 -22.22 11.76 -1.36
N LYS A 104 -21.67 12.57 -2.27
CA LYS A 104 -21.67 12.32 -3.73
C LYS A 104 -20.55 11.40 -4.22
N ARG A 105 -19.68 10.91 -3.32
CA ARG A 105 -18.46 10.15 -3.69
C ARG A 105 -18.53 8.70 -3.22
N VAL A 106 -17.95 7.82 -4.03
CA VAL A 106 -17.80 6.39 -3.73
C VAL A 106 -16.34 6.06 -3.51
N TYR A 107 -16.06 5.29 -2.45
CA TYR A 107 -14.72 4.87 -2.08
C TYR A 107 -14.62 3.36 -1.97
N ARG A 108 -13.46 2.82 -2.36
CA ARG A 108 -13.07 1.46 -2.01
C ARG A 108 -12.25 1.48 -0.72
N ARG A 109 -12.72 0.80 0.33
CA ARG A 109 -12.09 0.82 1.66
C ARG A 109 -11.96 -0.59 2.24
N ASN A 110 -10.93 -0.77 3.07
CA ASN A 110 -10.72 -2.01 3.80
C ASN A 110 -11.67 -2.07 5.01
N ARG A 111 -12.20 -3.26 5.34
CA ARG A 111 -13.09 -3.51 6.47
C ARG A 111 -12.59 -2.95 7.79
N LYS A 112 -11.27 -2.95 8.02
CA LYS A 112 -10.65 -2.42 9.24
C LYS A 112 -10.83 -0.92 9.43
N HIS A 113 -11.16 -0.19 8.36
CA HIS A 113 -11.41 1.25 8.41
C HIS A 113 -12.90 1.60 8.50
N LEU A 114 -13.78 0.59 8.50
CA LEU A 114 -15.23 0.79 8.51
C LEU A 114 -15.76 0.32 9.85
N ILE A 115 -16.28 1.26 10.64
CA ILE A 115 -16.90 0.97 11.93
C ILE A 115 -18.42 1.07 11.74
N PRO A 116 -19.18 -0.02 11.94
CA PRO A 116 -20.64 0.06 12.03
C PRO A 116 -21.06 1.13 13.00
N SER A 117 -21.92 2.04 12.56
CA SER A 117 -22.48 3.03 13.47
C SER A 117 -23.91 3.34 13.04
N PRO A 118 -24.90 2.70 13.68
CA PRO A 118 -26.31 2.87 13.34
C PRO A 118 -26.84 4.26 13.69
N ASP A 119 -26.17 4.97 14.60
CA ASP A 119 -26.61 6.27 15.11
C ASP A 119 -26.25 7.45 14.17
N PHE A 120 -25.41 7.23 13.16
CA PHE A 120 -25.04 8.28 12.21
C PHE A 120 -25.92 8.27 10.97
N HIS A 121 -26.79 9.27 10.87
CA HIS A 121 -27.37 9.65 9.59
C HIS A 121 -26.36 10.52 8.83
N PRO A 122 -26.04 10.22 7.54
CA PRO A 122 -25.26 11.16 6.76
C PRO A 122 -26.06 12.45 6.69
N GLU A 123 -25.53 13.54 7.26
CA GLU A 123 -26.11 14.86 7.04
C GLU A 123 -26.12 15.10 5.53
N PRO A 124 -27.26 15.52 4.96
CA PRO A 124 -27.25 16.03 3.60
C PRO A 124 -26.32 17.24 3.58
N GLU A 125 -25.26 17.18 2.78
CA GLU A 125 -24.43 18.35 2.48
C GLU A 125 -25.39 19.48 2.08
N SER A 126 -25.43 20.56 2.87
CA SER A 126 -26.21 21.75 2.53
C SER A 126 -25.79 22.22 1.15
N GLU A 127 -26.78 22.50 0.31
CA GLU A 127 -26.57 23.18 -0.97
C GLU A 127 -26.13 24.62 -0.66
N ASP A 128 -24.84 24.80 -0.37
CA ASP A 128 -24.25 26.12 -0.41
C ASP A 128 -24.16 26.52 -1.88
N GLU A 129 -25.25 27.13 -2.34
CA GLU A 129 -25.39 27.92 -3.54
C GLU A 129 -24.27 28.96 -3.54
N PHE A 130 -23.16 28.66 -4.23
CA PHE A 130 -22.09 29.63 -4.43
C PHE A 130 -22.60 30.71 -5.38
N ASP A 131 -23.16 31.77 -4.81
CA ASP A 131 -23.46 33.01 -5.51
C ASP A 131 -22.18 33.53 -6.19
N VAL A 132 -22.20 33.48 -7.52
CA VAL A 132 -21.23 34.12 -8.40
C VAL A 132 -21.44 35.63 -8.31
N ALA A 133 -20.79 36.29 -7.35
CA ALA A 133 -20.65 37.74 -7.38
C ALA A 133 -19.44 38.19 -6.56
N GLY A 134 -18.36 38.56 -7.26
CA GLY A 134 -17.45 39.60 -6.80
C GLY A 134 -16.23 39.14 -6.01
N TYR A 135 -15.27 38.49 -6.67
CA TYR A 135 -13.86 38.60 -6.26
C TYR A 135 -13.05 39.22 -7.40
N GLN A 136 -12.90 40.55 -7.34
CA GLN A 136 -11.87 41.29 -8.07
C GLN A 136 -10.50 40.84 -7.56
N HIS A 137 -9.77 40.09 -8.39
CA HIS A 137 -8.35 39.89 -8.17
C HIS A 137 -7.61 41.22 -8.43
N SER A 138 -7.05 41.79 -7.38
CA SER A 138 -6.02 42.83 -7.48
C SER A 138 -4.68 42.16 -7.76
N PRO A 139 -3.98 42.47 -8.88
CA PRO A 139 -2.72 41.84 -9.19
C PRO A 139 -1.59 42.55 -8.45
N HIS A 140 -1.14 41.99 -7.33
CA HIS A 140 0.12 42.44 -6.74
C HIS A 140 1.31 41.83 -7.49
N CYS A 141 2.12 42.73 -8.06
CA CYS A 141 3.29 42.49 -8.89
C CYS A 141 4.33 41.58 -8.21
N TRP A 142 4.79 40.57 -8.94
CA TRP A 142 6.12 39.97 -8.74
C TRP A 142 6.85 39.96 -10.09
N HIS A 143 7.61 41.01 -10.37
CA HIS A 143 8.68 40.94 -11.36
C HIS A 143 9.99 40.70 -10.60
N GLN A 144 10.39 39.43 -10.54
CA GLN A 144 11.73 39.01 -10.13
C GLN A 144 12.71 39.31 -11.27
N ASN A 145 13.74 40.11 -10.96
CA ASN A 145 14.85 40.45 -11.83
C ASN A 145 15.58 39.20 -12.38
N HIS A 146 15.75 39.14 -13.70
CA HIS A 146 16.75 38.30 -14.36
C HIS A 146 17.28 39.03 -15.60
N LYS A 147 18.49 39.61 -15.52
CA LYS A 147 19.43 39.79 -16.65
C LYS A 147 20.85 39.70 -16.11
N PHE A 148 21.49 38.54 -16.24
CA PHE A 148 22.38 38.12 -17.34
C PHE A 148 23.72 38.88 -17.35
N LEU A 149 24.80 38.14 -17.03
CA LEU A 149 26.18 38.46 -17.38
C LEU A 149 26.30 38.58 -18.91
N SER A 150 26.94 39.64 -19.39
CA SER A 150 27.58 39.65 -20.71
C SER A 150 28.97 40.25 -20.63
N THR A 151 29.91 39.49 -21.17
CA THR A 151 31.29 39.80 -21.53
C THR A 151 31.44 40.92 -22.56
N SER A 152 32.70 41.37 -22.69
CA SER A 152 33.39 42.01 -23.83
C SER A 152 33.24 43.51 -24.08
N GLY A 153 34.41 44.17 -24.18
CA GLY A 153 34.63 45.56 -24.56
C GLY A 153 35.88 46.12 -23.91
#